data_AF-A0A0F9TBG8-F1
#
_entry.id   AF-A0A0F9TBG8-F1
#
_cell.length_a   1.000
_cell.length_b   1.000
_cell.length_c   1.000
_cell.angle_alpha   90.00
_cell.angle_beta   90.00
_cell.angle_gamma   90.00
#
_symmetry.space_group_name_H-M   'P 1'
#
loop_
_entity.id
_entity.type
_entity.pdbx_description
1 polymer ?
#
loop_
_entity_poly.entity_id
_entity_poly.type
_entity_poly.pdbx_seq_one_letter_code
_entity_poly.pdbx_strand_id
1 'polypeptide(L)'
;MAKVLLMPPIHSYKQYPTYLSLSDFPTGFAYIASALKEAEHQVVGLNLNNKRGYGTGLSLMKDKLPEAIKDVDLIGLGGLCIDYAFIRDAIGVIREVSDVPIVLGGRIVSNDEEVFDILKPDYAIIGEAEEAMVSLASTFDNGGSNPPWIIRATPPDVDTLPLPDYEPFDIKEMIDDY
;
A
#
# COMPACT_ATOMS: atom_id res chain seq x y z
N MET A 1 3.21 -18.20 -5.55
CA MET A 1 3.89 -16.90 -5.51
C MET A 1 2.83 -15.82 -5.69
N ALA A 2 2.59 -15.01 -4.67
CA ALA A 2 1.61 -13.93 -4.74
C ALA A 2 2.15 -12.69 -5.46
N LYS A 3 1.27 -11.96 -6.14
CA LYS A 3 1.50 -10.62 -6.68
C LYS A 3 0.78 -9.59 -5.82
N VAL A 4 1.54 -8.69 -5.21
CA VAL A 4 1.05 -7.71 -4.24
C VAL A 4 1.12 -6.30 -4.84
N LEU A 5 0.01 -5.57 -4.82
CA LEU A 5 -0.04 -4.15 -5.15
C LEU A 5 0.17 -3.31 -3.89
N LEU A 6 1.13 -2.39 -3.91
CA LEU A 6 1.38 -1.43 -2.85
C LEU A 6 1.01 -0.02 -3.32
N MET A 7 0.07 0.62 -2.62
CA MET A 7 -0.48 1.91 -3.02
C MET A 7 -0.28 2.95 -1.89
N PRO A 8 0.80 3.76 -1.95
CA PRO A 8 0.97 4.87 -1.02
C PRO A 8 -0.10 5.96 -1.22
N PRO A 9 -0.42 6.74 -0.17
CA PRO A 9 -1.43 7.78 -0.26
C PRO A 9 -1.00 8.93 -1.18
N ILE A 10 -2.00 9.54 -1.83
CA ILE A 10 -1.78 10.80 -2.55
C ILE A 10 -1.58 11.92 -1.53
N HIS A 11 -0.43 12.57 -1.57
CA HIS A 11 -0.11 13.72 -0.75
C HIS A 11 -1.12 14.85 -0.98
N SER A 12 -1.62 15.43 0.11
CA SER A 12 -2.64 16.50 0.08
C SER A 12 -3.82 16.13 -0.83
N TYR A 13 -4.31 14.89 -0.75
CA TYR A 13 -5.36 14.32 -1.62
C TYR A 13 -6.56 15.24 -1.87
N LYS A 14 -7.04 15.95 -0.86
CA LYS A 14 -8.18 16.89 -0.98
C LYS A 14 -7.85 18.19 -1.70
N GLN A 15 -6.57 18.56 -1.74
CA GLN A 15 -6.05 19.76 -2.39
C GLN A 15 -5.32 19.45 -3.71
N TYR A 16 -5.29 18.18 -4.14
CA TYR A 16 -4.64 17.76 -5.38
C TYR A 16 -5.17 18.57 -6.59
N PRO A 17 -4.30 18.95 -7.55
CA PRO A 17 -2.87 18.67 -7.60
C PRO A 17 -2.05 19.57 -6.67
N THR A 18 -1.09 18.97 -5.97
CA THR A 18 -0.08 19.70 -5.19
C THR A 18 1.31 19.19 -5.56
N TYR A 19 2.32 20.04 -5.43
CA TYR A 19 3.70 19.62 -5.62
C TYR A 19 4.17 18.87 -4.37
N LEU A 20 4.66 17.65 -4.56
CA LEU A 20 5.23 16.83 -3.49
C LEU A 20 6.52 17.49 -2.97
N SER A 21 6.73 17.45 -1.66
CA SER A 21 8.07 17.70 -1.10
C SER A 21 8.98 16.54 -1.48
N LEU A 22 10.19 16.82 -1.95
CA LEU A 22 11.23 15.80 -2.20
C LEU A 22 11.52 14.90 -0.99
N SER A 23 11.14 15.31 0.23
CA SER A 23 11.29 14.53 1.44
C SER A 23 10.30 13.37 1.58
N ASP A 24 9.23 13.35 0.79
CA ASP A 24 8.05 12.53 1.08
C ASP A 24 8.04 11.24 0.23
N PHE A 25 9.11 10.45 0.37
CA PHE A 25 9.18 9.11 -0.23
C PHE A 25 8.41 8.10 0.62
N PRO A 26 7.74 7.10 0.00
CA PRO A 26 6.95 6.11 0.72
C PRO A 26 7.84 5.02 1.35
N THR A 27 8.77 5.40 2.23
CA THR A 27 9.80 4.52 2.81
C THR A 27 9.24 3.27 3.49
N GLY A 28 8.13 3.38 4.23
CA GLY A 28 7.48 2.20 4.82
C GLY A 28 7.01 1.19 3.76
N PHE A 29 6.44 1.67 2.65
CA PHE A 29 6.09 0.80 1.53
C PHE A 29 7.32 0.22 0.81
N ALA A 30 8.43 0.97 0.76
CA ALA A 30 9.67 0.50 0.16
C ALA A 30 10.32 -0.65 0.97
N TYR A 31 10.23 -0.64 2.30
CA TYR A 31 10.64 -1.79 3.12
C TYR A 31 9.70 -2.99 2.99
N ILE A 32 8.39 -2.76 2.87
CA ILE A 32 7.43 -3.85 2.58
C ILE A 32 7.73 -4.45 1.20
N ALA A 33 8.06 -3.61 0.20
CA ALA A 33 8.40 -4.07 -1.14
C ALA A 33 9.68 -4.93 -1.15
N SER A 34 10.72 -4.51 -0.42
CA SER A 34 11.96 -5.29 -0.34
C SER A 34 11.74 -6.63 0.37
N ALA A 35 11.03 -6.65 1.49
CA ALA A 35 10.68 -7.88 2.22
C ALA A 35 9.86 -8.87 1.37
N LEU A 36 8.85 -8.37 0.64
CA LEU A 36 8.05 -9.19 -0.28
C LEU A 36 8.91 -9.81 -1.39
N LYS A 37 9.80 -9.02 -2.00
CA LYS A 37 10.69 -9.50 -3.08
C LYS A 37 11.71 -10.51 -2.58
N GLU A 38 12.26 -10.33 -1.38
CA GLU A 38 13.17 -11.29 -0.74
C GLU A 38 12.49 -12.64 -0.49
N ALA A 39 11.19 -12.62 -0.16
CA ALA A 39 10.34 -13.81 -0.07
C ALA A 39 9.81 -14.32 -1.42
N GLU A 40 10.42 -13.88 -2.54
CA GLU A 40 10.08 -14.27 -3.91
C GLU A 40 8.68 -13.86 -4.39
N HIS A 41 7.95 -12.99 -3.67
CA HIS A 41 6.68 -12.43 -4.14
C HIS A 41 6.90 -11.33 -5.20
N GLN A 42 5.89 -11.12 -6.04
CA GLN A 42 5.90 -10.03 -7.02
C GLN A 42 5.32 -8.77 -6.39
N VAL A 43 5.92 -7.61 -6.66
CA VAL A 43 5.45 -6.32 -6.15
C VAL A 43 5.13 -5.38 -7.31
N VAL A 44 3.92 -4.85 -7.31
CA VAL A 44 3.49 -3.72 -8.15
C VAL A 44 3.36 -2.51 -7.25
N GLY A 45 4.04 -1.41 -7.57
CA GLY A 45 3.80 -0.13 -6.88
C GLY A 45 2.86 0.75 -7.70
N LEU A 46 1.94 1.43 -7.03
CA LEU A 46 1.10 2.46 -7.63
C LEU A 46 1.28 3.78 -6.88
N ASN A 47 2.39 4.46 -7.15
CA ASN A 47 2.64 5.80 -6.62
C ASN A 47 1.95 6.86 -7.49
N LEU A 48 0.75 7.26 -7.10
CA LEU A 48 -0.03 8.26 -7.84
C LEU A 48 0.54 9.68 -7.72
N ASN A 49 1.44 9.95 -6.77
CA ASN A 49 2.03 11.29 -6.59
C ASN A 49 2.88 11.75 -7.78
N ASN A 50 3.38 10.81 -8.59
CA ASN A 50 4.23 11.12 -9.75
C ASN A 50 3.42 11.33 -11.04
N LYS A 51 2.11 11.09 -11.01
CA LYS A 51 1.27 11.16 -12.20
C LYS A 51 0.62 12.55 -12.31
N ARG A 52 0.73 13.17 -13.48
CA ARG A 52 0.23 14.53 -13.78
C ARG A 52 -0.96 14.47 -14.75
N GLY A 53 -1.66 15.60 -14.92
CA GLY A 53 -2.68 15.76 -15.97
C GLY A 53 -4.12 15.46 -15.55
N TYR A 54 -4.40 15.34 -14.25
CA TYR A 54 -5.74 15.07 -13.70
C TYR A 54 -6.25 16.25 -12.87
N GLY A 55 -7.56 16.47 -12.89
CA GLY A 55 -8.19 17.56 -12.13
C GLY A 55 -8.31 17.27 -10.64
N THR A 56 -8.42 16.00 -10.24
CA THR A 56 -8.53 15.57 -8.84
C THR A 56 -7.80 14.26 -8.60
N GLY A 57 -7.36 14.00 -7.36
CA GLY A 57 -6.75 12.72 -6.98
C GLY A 57 -7.69 11.53 -7.20
N LEU A 58 -8.99 11.71 -6.98
CA LEU A 58 -10.00 10.68 -7.24
C LEU A 58 -10.07 10.31 -8.73
N SER A 59 -10.06 11.31 -9.63
CA SER A 59 -10.09 11.05 -11.07
C SER A 59 -8.83 10.33 -11.56
N LEU A 60 -7.67 10.70 -11.00
CA LEU A 60 -6.40 10.01 -11.24
C LEU A 60 -6.45 8.55 -10.79
N MET A 61 -6.95 8.31 -9.57
CA MET A 61 -7.07 6.97 -9.02
C MET A 61 -8.00 6.10 -9.85
N LYS A 62 -9.19 6.61 -10.23
CA LYS A 62 -10.16 5.87 -11.07
C LYS A 62 -9.59 5.52 -12.46
N ASP A 63 -8.68 6.33 -13.00
CA ASP A 63 -8.02 6.05 -14.28
C ASP A 63 -6.90 5.01 -14.16
N LYS A 64 -6.05 5.11 -13.14
CA LYS A 64 -4.81 4.30 -13.05
C LYS A 64 -4.97 2.98 -12.31
N LEU A 65 -5.84 2.92 -11.30
CA LEU A 65 -6.00 1.75 -10.45
C LEU A 65 -6.46 0.47 -11.20
N PRO A 66 -7.39 0.54 -12.18
CA PRO A 66 -7.87 -0.67 -12.87
C PRO A 66 -6.78 -1.45 -13.60
N GLU A 67 -5.77 -0.77 -14.15
CA GLU A 67 -4.64 -1.43 -14.80
C GLU A 67 -3.69 -2.05 -13.77
N ALA A 68 -3.39 -1.32 -12.69
CA ALA A 68 -2.45 -1.74 -11.66
C ALA A 68 -2.93 -2.97 -10.87
N ILE A 69 -4.24 -3.16 -10.75
CA ILE A 69 -4.86 -4.29 -10.02
C ILE A 69 -4.87 -5.60 -10.83
N LYS A 70 -4.61 -5.57 -12.13
CA LYS A 70 -4.68 -6.78 -12.95
C LYS A 70 -3.73 -7.87 -12.45
N ASP A 71 -4.31 -9.05 -12.27
CA ASP A 71 -3.63 -10.27 -11.80
C ASP A 71 -2.99 -10.14 -10.41
N VAL A 72 -3.40 -9.15 -9.60
CA VAL A 72 -2.93 -8.96 -8.22
C VAL A 72 -3.73 -9.85 -7.27
N ASP A 73 -3.05 -10.47 -6.31
CA ASP A 73 -3.63 -11.34 -5.30
C ASP A 73 -3.94 -10.61 -3.98
N LEU A 74 -3.24 -9.50 -3.71
CA LEU A 74 -3.35 -8.74 -2.46
C LEU A 74 -3.02 -7.26 -2.67
N ILE A 75 -3.76 -6.36 -2.03
CA ILE A 75 -3.53 -4.91 -2.11
C ILE A 75 -3.16 -4.37 -0.73
N GLY A 76 -1.95 -3.84 -0.59
CA GLY A 76 -1.51 -3.08 0.57
C GLY A 76 -1.80 -1.59 0.41
N LEU A 77 -2.55 -1.04 1.36
CA LEU A 77 -2.87 0.38 1.48
C LEU A 77 -2.66 0.83 2.93
N GLY A 78 -2.38 2.10 3.15
CA GLY A 78 -2.23 2.62 4.51
C GLY A 78 -1.77 4.06 4.53
N GLY A 79 -1.59 4.58 5.73
CA GLY A 79 -1.12 5.93 5.92
C GLY A 79 -1.30 6.45 7.34
N LEU A 80 -1.30 7.75 7.46
CA LEU A 80 -1.59 8.49 8.68
C LEU A 80 -3.09 8.84 8.74
N CYS A 81 -3.54 9.37 9.88
CA CYS A 81 -4.94 9.80 10.02
C CYS A 81 -5.35 10.89 9.01
N ILE A 82 -4.41 11.72 8.55
CA ILE A 82 -4.64 12.73 7.51
C ILE A 82 -5.00 12.12 6.14
N ASP A 83 -4.62 10.86 5.91
CA ASP A 83 -4.86 10.13 4.66
C ASP A 83 -6.23 9.44 4.64
N TYR A 84 -7.02 9.55 5.70
CA TYR A 84 -8.33 8.87 5.82
C TYR A 84 -9.23 9.06 4.59
N ALA A 85 -9.30 10.28 4.04
CA ALA A 85 -10.14 10.55 2.88
C ALA A 85 -9.66 9.83 1.62
N PHE A 86 -8.34 9.77 1.41
CA PHE A 86 -7.75 9.00 0.32
C PHE A 86 -8.06 7.52 0.52
N ILE A 87 -7.81 7.00 1.73
CA ILE A 87 -7.95 5.58 2.04
C ILE A 87 -9.40 5.11 1.81
N ARG A 88 -10.36 5.86 2.35
CA ARG A 88 -11.79 5.56 2.18
C ARG A 88 -12.19 5.51 0.71
N ASP A 89 -11.76 6.51 -0.06
CA ASP A 89 -12.09 6.57 -1.49
C ASP A 89 -11.39 5.44 -2.25
N ALA A 90 -10.12 5.14 -1.94
CA ALA A 90 -9.37 4.05 -2.54
C ALA A 90 -10.02 2.69 -2.31
N ILE A 91 -10.43 2.38 -1.08
CA ILE A 91 -11.19 1.16 -0.79
C ILE A 91 -12.47 1.12 -1.63
N GLY A 92 -13.21 2.23 -1.73
CA GLY A 92 -14.40 2.31 -2.57
C GLY A 92 -14.11 2.01 -4.04
N VAL A 93 -13.08 2.64 -4.62
CA VAL A 93 -12.69 2.43 -6.02
C VAL A 93 -12.20 1.00 -6.27
N ILE A 94 -11.41 0.43 -5.35
CA ILE A 94 -10.95 -0.96 -5.45
C ILE A 94 -12.16 -1.90 -5.55
N ARG A 95 -13.13 -1.75 -4.64
CA ARG A 95 -14.35 -2.58 -4.62
C ARG A 95 -15.29 -2.35 -5.80
N GLU A 96 -15.22 -1.20 -6.47
CA GLU A 96 -15.95 -0.96 -7.73
C GLU A 96 -15.38 -1.80 -8.89
N VAL A 97 -14.10 -2.18 -8.85
CA VAL A 97 -13.39 -2.77 -9.99
C VAL A 97 -12.81 -4.16 -9.72
N SER A 98 -12.77 -4.61 -8.46
CA SER A 98 -12.12 -5.85 -8.06
C SER A 98 -12.57 -6.36 -6.68
N ASP A 99 -12.50 -7.67 -6.50
CA ASP A 99 -12.72 -8.36 -5.21
C ASP A 99 -11.40 -8.70 -4.48
N VAL A 100 -10.26 -8.25 -5.01
CA VAL A 100 -8.93 -8.54 -4.43
C VAL A 100 -8.87 -8.04 -2.98
N PRO A 101 -8.37 -8.87 -2.03
CA PRO A 101 -8.31 -8.50 -0.64
C PRO A 101 -7.43 -7.28 -0.36
N ILE A 102 -7.90 -6.42 0.55
CA ILE A 102 -7.26 -5.18 0.96
C ILE A 102 -6.66 -5.36 2.35
N VAL A 103 -5.38 -5.01 2.49
CA VAL A 103 -4.63 -4.96 3.75
C VAL A 103 -4.42 -3.51 4.12
N LEU A 104 -5.01 -3.09 5.24
CA LEU A 104 -4.83 -1.75 5.80
C LEU A 104 -3.65 -1.74 6.79
N GLY A 105 -2.67 -0.89 6.52
CA GLY A 105 -1.55 -0.64 7.42
C GLY A 105 -1.37 0.84 7.78
N GLY A 106 -0.25 1.13 8.43
CA GLY A 106 0.13 2.49 8.83
C GLY A 106 -0.41 2.91 10.21
N ARG A 107 -0.05 4.12 10.61
CA ARG A 107 -0.44 4.66 11.93
C ARG A 107 -1.93 4.90 12.07
N ILE A 108 -2.67 5.02 10.97
CA ILE A 108 -4.13 5.18 11.02
C ILE A 108 -4.82 4.02 11.73
N VAL A 109 -4.44 2.77 11.44
CA VAL A 109 -5.02 1.57 12.09
C VAL A 109 -4.23 1.14 13.33
N SER A 110 -2.93 1.44 13.38
CA SER A 110 -2.12 1.11 14.56
C SER A 110 -2.43 1.97 15.79
N ASN A 111 -2.93 3.20 15.58
CA ASN A 111 -3.33 4.08 16.68
C ASN A 111 -4.81 3.99 17.01
N ASP A 112 -5.65 3.53 16.07
CA ASP A 112 -7.10 3.43 16.22
C ASP A 112 -7.62 2.22 15.44
N GLU A 113 -7.91 1.14 16.17
CA GLU A 113 -8.39 -0.11 15.57
C GLU A 113 -9.85 0.00 15.10
N GLU A 114 -10.64 0.95 15.59
CA GLU A 114 -12.04 1.15 15.16
C GLU A 114 -12.12 1.52 13.67
N VAL A 115 -11.03 2.07 13.13
CA VAL A 115 -10.88 2.36 11.71
C VAL A 115 -11.06 1.10 10.85
N PHE A 116 -10.71 -0.09 11.35
CA PHE A 116 -10.95 -1.36 10.67
C PHE A 116 -12.45 -1.57 10.40
N ASP A 117 -13.29 -1.37 11.42
CA ASP A 117 -14.75 -1.57 11.30
C ASP A 117 -15.42 -0.50 10.42
N ILE A 118 -14.85 0.70 10.39
CA ILE A 118 -15.35 1.83 9.60
C ILE A 118 -14.99 1.67 8.12
N LEU A 119 -13.72 1.39 7.82
CA LEU A 119 -13.20 1.32 6.45
C LEU A 119 -13.41 -0.04 5.80
N LYS A 120 -13.57 -1.09 6.61
CA LYS A 120 -13.83 -2.48 6.17
C LYS A 120 -12.80 -3.01 5.16
N PRO A 121 -11.49 -2.92 5.42
CA PRO A 121 -10.51 -3.72 4.69
C PRO A 121 -10.71 -5.21 5.04
N ASP A 122 -10.14 -6.12 4.26
CA ASP A 122 -10.21 -7.56 4.55
C ASP A 122 -9.23 -7.95 5.67
N TYR A 123 -8.09 -7.25 5.70
CA TYR A 123 -7.05 -7.42 6.71
C TYR A 123 -6.56 -6.06 7.22
N ALA A 124 -6.02 -6.05 8.43
CA ALA A 124 -5.20 -4.96 8.94
C ALA A 124 -3.93 -5.47 9.59
N ILE A 125 -2.85 -4.72 9.43
CA ILE A 125 -1.57 -4.96 10.11
C ILE A 125 -1.32 -3.82 11.08
N ILE A 126 -1.23 -4.16 12.37
CA ILE A 126 -0.87 -3.26 13.47
C ILE A 126 0.61 -3.44 13.77
N GLY A 127 1.37 -2.34 13.74
CA GLY A 127 2.83 -2.38 13.89
C GLY A 127 3.55 -2.22 12.55
N GLU A 128 4.73 -2.82 12.46
CA GLU A 128 5.59 -2.82 11.26
C GLU A 128 5.21 -3.98 10.35
N ALA A 129 5.04 -3.73 9.05
CA ALA A 129 4.31 -4.66 8.17
C ALA A 129 5.20 -5.58 7.34
N GLU A 130 6.52 -5.44 7.38
CA GLU A 130 7.48 -6.15 6.53
C GLU A 130 7.28 -7.67 6.59
N GLU A 131 7.44 -8.28 7.77
CA GLU A 131 7.30 -9.73 7.95
C GLU A 131 5.83 -10.19 7.93
N ALA A 132 4.92 -9.36 8.46
CA ALA A 132 3.49 -9.68 8.55
C ALA A 132 2.84 -9.71 7.16
N MET A 133 3.21 -8.79 6.27
CA MET A 133 2.73 -8.76 4.88
C MET A 133 3.26 -9.96 4.10
N VAL A 134 4.53 -10.34 4.27
CA VAL A 134 5.11 -11.56 3.68
C VAL A 134 4.33 -12.80 4.13
N SER A 135 4.11 -12.92 5.44
CA SER A 135 3.37 -14.05 6.02
C SER A 135 1.96 -14.14 5.47
N LEU A 136 1.26 -13.00 5.31
CA LEU A 136 -0.07 -12.94 4.75
C LEU A 136 -0.06 -13.31 3.25
N ALA A 137 0.83 -12.73 2.45
CA ALA A 137 0.97 -13.02 1.03
C ALA A 137 1.26 -14.51 0.77
N SER A 138 2.10 -15.14 1.59
CA SER A 138 2.41 -16.56 1.53
C SER A 138 1.21 -17.49 1.78
N THR A 139 0.12 -17.00 2.37
CA THR A 139 -1.12 -17.81 2.54
C THR A 139 -1.85 -18.05 1.23
N PHE A 140 -1.77 -17.09 0.29
CA PHE A 140 -2.39 -17.18 -1.04
C PHE A 140 -1.70 -18.19 -1.95
N ASP A 141 -0.45 -18.55 -1.64
CA ASP A 141 0.34 -19.51 -2.41
C ASP A 141 0.03 -20.97 -2.10
N ASN A 142 -0.35 -21.25 -0.85
CA ASN A 142 -0.32 -22.60 -0.31
C ASN A 142 -1.70 -23.18 0.00
N GLY A 143 -2.80 -22.50 -0.38
CA GLY A 143 -4.15 -22.86 0.05
C GLY A 143 -4.28 -22.94 1.58
N GLY A 144 -3.46 -22.12 2.27
CA GLY A 144 -3.22 -22.21 3.71
C GLY A 144 -4.40 -21.74 4.55
N SER A 145 -4.28 -21.98 5.86
CA SER A 145 -5.24 -21.57 6.89
C SER A 145 -5.67 -20.11 6.76
N ASN A 146 -6.95 -19.84 7.02
CA ASN A 146 -7.53 -18.51 6.98
C ASN A 146 -6.81 -17.59 8.00
N PRO A 147 -6.04 -16.58 7.56
CA PRO A 147 -5.30 -15.70 8.47
C PRO A 147 -6.28 -14.83 9.29
N PRO A 148 -5.86 -14.34 10.48
CA PRO A 148 -6.70 -13.43 11.25
C PRO A 148 -6.91 -12.11 10.49
N TRP A 149 -8.09 -11.51 10.63
CA TRP A 149 -8.41 -10.23 10.00
C TRP A 149 -7.55 -9.08 10.53
N ILE A 150 -7.16 -9.13 11.80
CA ILE A 150 -6.23 -8.16 12.40
C ILE A 150 -4.96 -8.91 12.81
N ILE A 151 -3.85 -8.55 12.19
CA ILE A 151 -2.52 -9.10 12.43
C ILE A 151 -1.74 -8.10 13.28
N ARG A 152 -1.28 -8.52 14.45
CA ARG A 152 -0.37 -7.72 15.28
C ARG A 152 1.05 -8.14 14.99
N ALA A 153 1.78 -7.29 14.28
CA ALA A 153 3.14 -7.56 13.90
C ALA A 153 4.10 -7.41 15.08
N THR A 154 5.13 -8.24 15.08
CA THR A 154 6.27 -8.07 15.99
C THR A 154 7.26 -7.13 15.30
N PRO A 155 7.81 -6.11 15.98
CA PRO A 155 8.84 -5.27 15.39
C PRO A 155 10.04 -6.12 14.96
N PRO A 156 10.49 -6.01 13.69
CA PRO A 156 11.64 -6.75 13.22
C PRO A 156 12.94 -6.21 13.81
N ASP A 157 14.01 -7.00 13.73
CA ASP A 157 15.36 -6.49 13.95
C ASP A 157 15.78 -5.66 12.72
N VAL A 158 15.88 -4.35 12.91
CA VAL A 158 16.17 -3.39 11.84
C VAL A 158 17.50 -3.64 11.14
N ASP A 159 18.47 -4.25 11.83
CA ASP A 159 19.78 -4.57 11.25
C ASP A 159 19.72 -5.78 10.30
N THR A 160 18.60 -6.51 10.29
CA THR A 160 18.37 -7.68 9.43
C THR A 160 17.53 -7.37 8.21
N LEU A 161 16.88 -6.21 8.17
CA LEU A 161 15.98 -5.85 7.07
C LEU A 161 16.75 -5.58 5.77
N PRO A 162 16.21 -6.03 4.61
CA PRO A 162 16.73 -5.62 3.33
C PRO A 162 16.58 -4.11 3.12
N LEU A 163 17.50 -3.52 2.37
CA LEU A 163 17.43 -2.10 2.01
C LEU A 163 16.08 -1.79 1.32
N PRO A 164 15.51 -0.59 1.56
CA PRO A 164 14.20 -0.23 1.02
C PRO A 164 14.24 -0.19 -0.51
N ASP A 165 13.25 -0.81 -1.15
CA ASP A 165 13.13 -0.83 -2.60
C ASP A 165 12.13 0.23 -3.09
N TYR A 166 12.68 1.30 -3.66
CA TYR A 166 11.90 2.40 -4.21
C TYR A 166 11.58 2.24 -5.70
N GLU A 167 12.15 1.23 -6.40
CA GLU A 167 11.91 1.05 -7.84
C GLU A 167 10.43 0.87 -8.19
N PRO A 168 9.61 0.12 -7.42
CA PRO A 168 8.17 0.01 -7.70
C PRO A 168 7.41 1.34 -7.64
N PHE A 169 7.99 2.37 -7.03
CA PHE A 169 7.33 3.66 -6.77
C PHE A 169 7.88 4.79 -7.64
N ASP A 170 8.45 4.44 -8.80
CA ASP A 170 8.93 5.36 -9.84
C ASP A 170 10.01 6.35 -9.35
N ILE A 171 10.92 5.92 -8.46
CA ILE A 171 11.98 6.78 -7.92
C ILE A 171 12.84 7.45 -9.00
N LYS A 172 13.06 6.78 -10.15
CA LYS A 172 13.82 7.33 -11.27
C LYS A 172 13.11 8.55 -11.88
N GLU A 173 11.79 8.47 -12.09
CA GLU A 173 10.98 9.60 -12.58
C GLU A 173 11.05 10.80 -11.62
N MET A 174 11.22 10.56 -10.32
CA MET A 174 11.34 11.62 -9.31
C MET A 174 12.71 12.30 -9.29
N ILE A 175 13.78 11.59 -9.69
CA ILE A 175 15.16 12.09 -9.65
C ILE A 175 15.56 12.72 -10.99
N ASP A 176 15.09 12.18 -12.12
CA ASP A 176 15.51 12.61 -13.46
C ASP A 176 14.84 13.93 -13.91
N ASP A 177 13.79 14.38 -13.23
CA ASP A 177 13.09 15.65 -13.49
C ASP A 177 13.83 16.90 -12.93
N TYR A 178 15.13 16.77 -12.59
CA TYR A 178 16.02 17.83 -12.05
C TYR A 178 17.09 18.32 -13.03
#